data_AF-A0A9R0YT02-F1
#
_entry.id   AF-A0A9R0YT02-F1
#
_cell.length_a   1.000
_cell.length_b   1.000
_cell.length_c   1.000
_cell.angle_alpha   90.00
_cell.angle_beta   90.00
_cell.angle_gamma   90.00
#
_symmetry.space_group_name_H-M   'P 1'
#
loop_
_entity.id
_entity.type
_entity.pdbx_description
1 polymer ?
#
loop_
_entity_poly.entity_id
_entity_poly.type
_entity_poly.pdbx_seq_one_letter_code
_entity_poly.pdbx_strand_id
1 'polypeptide(L)'
;MDELGFGVTGENLHCGTPINPASPSVVPGGSCSGSAVAVSAQLVEFALGTDTTGDLRIPASFCGVLCFRPSQGVVSTLGTLPNSHSLDTIGWLARDPHILSRVGDALLPAAACGLKGKRQLVFADDCFELLKIPNQKTVDVIENAVRTLPYGFQPPKHINIGQYISSNVPSLKEFCEPSTKLQEGKSALKALCTVMLLLQRYEFKANHEDWVNTVKPKLGLEVSTRVLQAVNFTDDNIKSLYIVRTEWRAALKNLLKILEF
;
A
#
# COMPACT_ATOMS: atom_id res chain seq x y z
N MET A 1 -5.06 15.32 5.56
CA MET A 1 -3.96 14.46 5.09
C MET A 1 -2.89 14.46 6.16
N ASP A 2 -2.20 13.34 6.39
CA ASP A 2 -1.01 13.37 7.24
C ASP A 2 0.05 14.26 6.62
N GLU A 3 0.80 14.97 7.47
CA GLU A 3 1.79 15.94 7.02
C GLU A 3 2.82 15.27 6.09
N LEU A 4 2.98 15.81 4.88
CA LEU A 4 3.91 15.34 3.84
C LEU A 4 3.70 13.88 3.39
N GLY A 5 2.57 13.25 3.73
CA GLY A 5 2.32 11.84 3.44
C GLY A 5 3.10 10.88 4.35
N PHE A 6 3.67 11.37 5.46
CA PHE A 6 4.44 10.57 6.41
C PHE A 6 3.61 10.11 7.63
N GLY A 7 2.45 9.52 7.37
CA GLY A 7 1.55 9.07 8.42
C GLY A 7 0.63 7.96 7.93
N VAL A 8 0.07 7.21 8.87
CA VAL A 8 -0.95 6.18 8.59
C VAL A 8 -2.19 6.31 9.49
N THR A 9 -2.23 7.32 10.37
CA THR A 9 -3.29 7.49 11.36
C THR A 9 -4.31 8.55 10.96
N GLY A 10 -3.94 9.55 10.16
CA GLY A 10 -4.80 10.67 9.82
C GLY A 10 -4.66 11.86 10.77
N GLU A 11 -3.74 11.79 11.74
CA GLU A 11 -3.45 12.84 12.70
C GLU A 11 -2.58 13.95 12.09
N ASN A 12 -3.00 15.19 12.33
CA ASN A 12 -2.31 16.35 11.78
C ASN A 12 -2.28 17.49 12.80
N LEU A 13 -1.08 17.99 13.09
CA LEU A 13 -0.86 19.06 14.07
C LEU A 13 -1.56 20.38 13.71
N HIS A 14 -1.65 20.70 12.42
CA HIS A 14 -2.11 22.01 11.94
C HIS A 14 -3.59 22.06 11.65
N CYS A 15 -4.14 20.95 11.14
CA CYS A 15 -5.53 20.87 10.69
C CYS A 15 -6.43 20.05 11.62
N GLY A 16 -5.86 19.37 12.61
CA GLY A 16 -6.56 18.38 13.44
C GLY A 16 -6.84 17.07 12.70
N THR A 17 -7.38 16.11 13.43
CA THR A 17 -7.74 14.77 12.93
C THR A 17 -9.20 14.73 12.51
N PRO A 18 -9.54 14.38 11.26
CA PRO A 18 -10.92 14.16 10.85
C PRO A 18 -11.58 13.04 11.67
N ILE A 19 -12.85 13.22 12.05
CA ILE A 19 -13.61 12.19 12.77
C ILE A 19 -13.93 11.04 11.80
N ASN A 20 -13.59 9.81 12.18
CA ASN A 20 -13.96 8.62 11.41
C ASN A 20 -15.48 8.36 11.49
N PRO A 21 -16.24 8.46 10.39
CA PRO A 21 -17.69 8.27 10.42
C PRO A 21 -18.12 6.84 10.76
N ALA A 22 -17.28 5.84 10.43
CA ALA A 22 -17.55 4.44 10.72
C ALA A 22 -17.33 4.09 12.20
N SER A 23 -16.45 4.83 12.88
CA SER A 23 -16.16 4.64 14.31
C SER A 23 -15.55 5.91 14.92
N PRO A 24 -16.35 6.85 15.44
CA PRO A 24 -15.88 8.18 15.87
C PRO A 24 -14.81 8.18 16.98
N SER A 25 -14.67 7.08 17.73
CA SER A 25 -13.68 6.93 18.81
C SER A 25 -12.30 6.47 18.37
N VAL A 26 -12.10 6.18 17.07
CA VAL A 26 -10.81 5.75 16.53
C VAL A 26 -10.38 6.64 15.37
N VAL A 27 -9.08 6.65 15.11
CA VAL A 27 -8.52 7.44 14.01
C VAL A 27 -9.06 6.97 12.64
N PRO A 28 -9.18 7.88 11.65
CA PRO A 28 -9.69 7.53 10.32
C PRO A 28 -8.67 6.79 9.44
N GLY A 29 -7.40 6.71 9.87
CA GLY A 29 -6.29 6.22 9.06
C GLY A 29 -5.74 7.31 8.14
N GLY A 30 -4.61 7.05 7.49
CA GLY A 30 -3.94 8.01 6.63
C GLY A 30 -2.93 7.41 5.65
N SER A 31 -2.22 8.21 4.85
CA SER A 31 -2.25 9.68 4.90
C SER A 31 -3.47 10.36 4.27
N CYS A 32 -4.29 9.69 3.46
CA CYS A 32 -5.46 10.28 2.80
C CYS A 32 -6.74 10.34 3.67
N SER A 33 -6.59 10.72 4.95
CA SER A 33 -7.68 10.76 5.96
C SER A 33 -8.90 11.56 5.53
N GLY A 34 -8.69 12.80 5.06
CA GLY A 34 -9.77 13.69 4.62
C GLY A 34 -10.58 13.13 3.46
N SER A 35 -9.92 12.54 2.47
CA SER A 35 -10.59 11.91 1.32
C SER A 35 -11.46 10.74 1.75
N ALA A 36 -10.96 9.86 2.62
CA ALA A 36 -11.71 8.71 3.11
C ALA A 36 -12.90 9.12 3.99
N VAL A 37 -12.71 10.08 4.90
CA VAL A 37 -13.79 10.61 5.74
C VAL A 37 -14.84 11.32 4.90
N ALA A 38 -14.47 12.11 3.90
CA ALA A 38 -15.43 12.80 3.04
C ALA A 38 -16.32 11.83 2.25
N VAL A 39 -15.74 10.75 1.70
CA VAL A 39 -16.48 9.69 1.01
C VAL A 39 -17.34 8.89 1.99
N SER A 40 -16.79 8.52 3.15
CA SER A 40 -17.50 7.75 4.18
C SER A 40 -18.70 8.52 4.75
N ALA A 41 -18.54 9.81 5.01
CA ALA A 41 -19.58 10.72 5.49
C ALA A 41 -20.55 11.17 4.38
N GLN A 42 -20.39 10.68 3.14
CA GLN A 42 -21.26 11.00 2.00
C GLN A 42 -21.25 12.50 1.63
N LEU A 43 -20.15 13.20 1.91
CA LEU A 43 -19.96 14.59 1.49
C LEU A 43 -19.62 14.68 0.00
N VAL A 44 -19.04 13.61 -0.55
CA VAL A 44 -18.69 13.45 -1.96
C VAL A 44 -18.94 12.00 -2.41
N GLU A 45 -19.19 11.80 -3.69
CA GLU A 45 -19.42 10.45 -4.27
C GLU A 45 -18.11 9.65 -4.39
N PHE A 46 -17.00 10.35 -4.69
CA PHE A 46 -15.66 9.78 -4.79
C PHE A 46 -14.61 10.81 -4.36
N ALA A 47 -13.40 10.33 -4.06
CA ALA A 47 -12.26 11.19 -3.81
C ALA A 47 -10.98 10.55 -4.36
N LEU A 48 -10.03 11.40 -4.79
CA LEU A 48 -8.70 10.98 -5.20
C LEU A 48 -7.72 11.04 -4.01
N GLY A 49 -6.63 10.30 -4.15
CA GLY A 49 -5.50 10.40 -3.22
C GLY A 49 -4.28 9.65 -3.75
N THR A 50 -3.18 9.79 -3.02
CA THR A 50 -1.94 9.06 -3.30
C THR A 50 -1.86 7.84 -2.38
N ASP A 51 -1.39 6.73 -2.90
CA ASP A 51 -1.00 5.55 -2.13
C ASP A 51 0.50 5.34 -2.34
N THR A 52 1.30 5.48 -1.29
CA THR A 52 2.76 5.23 -1.35
C THR A 52 3.05 3.95 -0.57
N THR A 53 2.59 3.89 0.67
CA THR A 53 2.79 2.75 1.60
C THR A 53 1.49 2.12 2.09
N GLY A 54 0.36 2.51 1.48
CA GLY A 54 -0.98 2.19 1.97
C GLY A 54 -1.83 3.42 2.27
N ASP A 55 -1.35 4.60 1.93
CA ASP A 55 -1.93 5.90 2.30
C ASP A 55 -3.39 6.11 1.88
N LEU A 56 -3.88 5.32 0.92
CA LEU A 56 -5.27 5.34 0.48
C LEU A 56 -6.02 4.09 0.95
N ARG A 57 -5.40 2.91 0.85
CA ARG A 57 -6.00 1.63 1.27
C ARG A 57 -6.25 1.51 2.77
N ILE A 58 -5.34 2.05 3.61
CA ILE A 58 -5.46 2.05 5.07
C ILE A 58 -6.67 2.87 5.52
N PRO A 59 -6.80 4.17 5.18
CA PRO A 59 -7.95 4.95 5.59
C PRO A 59 -9.25 4.46 4.96
N ALA A 60 -9.22 3.86 3.76
CA ALA A 60 -10.40 3.22 3.19
C ALA A 60 -10.93 2.07 4.05
N SER A 61 -10.03 1.21 4.52
CA SER A 61 -10.35 0.11 5.43
C SER A 61 -10.93 0.64 6.75
N PHE A 62 -10.29 1.66 7.33
CA PHE A 62 -10.72 2.22 8.64
C PHE A 62 -12.06 2.96 8.55
N CYS A 63 -12.32 3.65 7.44
CA CYS A 63 -13.55 4.42 7.23
C CYS A 63 -14.67 3.62 6.54
N GLY A 64 -14.44 2.34 6.23
CA GLY A 64 -15.46 1.45 5.64
C GLY A 64 -15.86 1.82 4.22
N VAL A 65 -14.92 2.24 3.38
CA VAL A 65 -15.16 2.63 1.97
C VAL A 65 -14.32 1.78 1.01
N LEU A 66 -14.72 1.74 -0.27
CA LEU A 66 -13.96 1.03 -1.30
C LEU A 66 -12.77 1.88 -1.74
N CYS A 67 -11.68 1.22 -2.10
CA CYS A 67 -10.47 1.84 -2.62
C CYS A 67 -9.97 1.06 -3.83
N PHE A 68 -9.56 1.78 -4.86
CA PHE A 68 -8.82 1.22 -5.97
C PHE A 68 -7.46 1.88 -6.08
N ARG A 69 -6.41 1.07 -5.97
CA ARG A 69 -5.03 1.45 -6.28
C ARG A 69 -4.65 0.78 -7.61
N PRO A 70 -4.52 1.53 -8.73
CA PRO A 70 -4.12 0.96 -10.00
C PRO A 70 -2.68 0.44 -9.99
N SER A 71 -2.29 -0.24 -11.07
CA SER A 71 -0.88 -0.49 -11.36
C SER A 71 -0.10 0.83 -11.39
N GLN A 72 1.06 0.84 -10.74
CA GLN A 72 1.91 2.03 -10.68
C GLN A 72 2.24 2.56 -12.09
N GLY A 73 2.09 3.88 -12.26
CA GLY A 73 2.41 4.57 -13.52
C GLY A 73 1.30 4.55 -14.57
N VAL A 74 0.20 3.83 -14.35
CA VAL A 74 -0.95 3.84 -15.27
C VAL A 74 -1.71 5.16 -15.23
N VAL A 75 -1.81 5.77 -14.04
CA VAL A 75 -2.34 7.13 -13.86
C VAL A 75 -1.15 8.06 -13.61
N SER A 76 -1.10 9.17 -14.34
CA SER A 76 -0.04 10.16 -14.20
C SER A 76 0.00 10.75 -12.79
N THR A 77 1.20 10.85 -12.21
CA THR A 77 1.46 11.55 -10.95
C THR A 77 1.90 13.00 -11.15
N LEU A 78 1.88 13.50 -12.40
CA LEU A 78 2.25 14.88 -12.71
C LEU A 78 1.38 15.87 -11.94
N GLY A 79 2.01 16.86 -11.31
CA GLY A 79 1.34 17.87 -10.49
C GLY A 79 1.05 17.44 -9.05
N THR A 80 1.47 16.24 -8.64
CA THR A 80 1.44 15.83 -7.23
C THR A 80 2.73 16.19 -6.51
N LEU A 81 2.65 16.36 -5.18
CA LEU A 81 3.83 16.48 -4.34
C LEU A 81 4.39 15.06 -4.13
N PRO A 82 5.58 14.73 -4.68
CA PRO A 82 6.07 13.36 -4.65
C PRO A 82 6.51 12.99 -3.24
N ASN A 83 6.06 11.85 -2.72
CA ASN A 83 6.64 11.27 -1.51
C ASN A 83 7.76 10.29 -1.89
N SER A 84 7.46 9.40 -2.83
CA SER A 84 8.41 8.46 -3.43
C SER A 84 7.97 8.14 -4.85
N HIS A 85 8.63 8.72 -5.85
CA HIS A 85 8.31 8.49 -7.27
C HIS A 85 8.17 7.00 -7.65
N SER A 86 8.97 6.15 -7.02
CA SER A 86 8.97 4.72 -7.31
C SER A 86 7.92 3.91 -6.52
N LEU A 87 7.16 4.54 -5.63
CA LEU A 87 6.09 3.89 -4.86
C LEU A 87 4.73 4.60 -5.00
N ASP A 88 4.73 5.90 -5.28
CA ASP A 88 3.56 6.75 -5.41
C ASP A 88 2.64 6.25 -6.51
N THR A 89 1.34 6.22 -6.23
CA THR A 89 0.31 5.86 -7.18
C THR A 89 -0.97 6.61 -6.86
N ILE A 90 -1.55 7.25 -7.88
CA ILE A 90 -2.86 7.88 -7.74
C ILE A 90 -3.93 6.79 -7.72
N GLY A 91 -4.72 6.78 -6.67
CA GLY A 91 -5.89 5.92 -6.54
C GLY A 91 -7.14 6.73 -6.22
N TRP A 92 -8.26 6.04 -6.06
CA TRP A 92 -9.51 6.66 -5.73
C TRP A 92 -10.36 5.83 -4.78
N LEU A 93 -11.24 6.54 -4.09
CA LEU A 93 -12.16 6.03 -3.09
C LEU A 93 -13.60 6.25 -3.56
N ALA A 94 -14.48 5.31 -3.24
CA ALA A 94 -15.92 5.48 -3.40
C ALA A 94 -16.67 4.57 -2.41
N ARG A 95 -17.94 4.88 -2.13
CA ARG A 95 -18.83 3.94 -1.40
C ARG A 95 -19.52 2.97 -2.33
N ASP A 96 -19.86 3.43 -3.53
CA ASP A 96 -20.57 2.66 -4.54
C ASP A 96 -19.56 2.03 -5.53
N PRO A 97 -19.58 0.70 -5.74
CA PRO A 97 -18.71 0.05 -6.72
C PRO A 97 -18.93 0.56 -8.15
N HIS A 98 -20.14 1.02 -8.52
CA HIS A 98 -20.39 1.62 -9.83
C HIS A 98 -19.66 2.95 -9.98
N ILE A 99 -19.66 3.80 -8.95
CA ILE A 99 -18.90 5.05 -8.94
C ILE A 99 -17.40 4.75 -8.99
N LEU A 100 -16.93 3.77 -8.20
CA LEU A 100 -15.52 3.32 -8.23
C LEU A 100 -15.10 2.90 -9.65
N SER A 101 -15.95 2.15 -10.35
CA SER A 101 -15.69 1.72 -11.74
C SER A 101 -15.67 2.90 -12.71
N ARG A 102 -16.64 3.82 -12.60
CA ARG A 102 -16.72 4.99 -13.50
C ARG A 102 -15.52 5.92 -13.39
N VAL A 103 -14.96 6.09 -12.19
CA VAL A 103 -13.69 6.83 -12.01
C VAL A 103 -12.56 6.08 -12.71
N GLY A 104 -12.55 4.74 -12.64
CA GLY A 104 -11.61 3.91 -13.40
C GLY A 104 -11.71 4.09 -14.91
N ASP A 105 -12.93 4.11 -15.46
CA ASP A 105 -13.15 4.34 -16.90
C ASP A 105 -12.62 5.70 -17.37
N ALA A 106 -12.57 6.70 -16.48
CA ALA A 106 -12.07 8.03 -16.79
C ALA A 106 -10.54 8.16 -16.63
N LEU A 107 -9.93 7.44 -15.68
CA LEU A 107 -8.51 7.59 -15.33
C LEU A 107 -7.60 6.54 -15.97
N LEU A 108 -8.13 5.35 -16.27
CA LEU A 108 -7.35 4.27 -16.84
C LEU A 108 -7.32 4.38 -18.37
N PRO A 109 -6.21 3.98 -19.02
CA PRO A 109 -6.21 3.83 -20.46
C PRO A 109 -7.28 2.81 -20.88
N ALA A 110 -7.85 3.01 -22.06
CA ALA A 110 -8.87 2.10 -22.60
C ALA A 110 -8.37 0.66 -22.55
N ALA A 111 -9.09 -0.20 -21.82
CA ALA A 111 -8.69 -1.58 -21.66
C ALA A 111 -8.76 -2.32 -23.00
N ALA A 112 -7.74 -3.13 -23.30
CA ALA A 112 -7.91 -4.23 -24.24
C ALA A 112 -8.99 -5.17 -23.68
N CYS A 113 -10.10 -5.28 -24.40
CA CYS A 113 -11.31 -5.95 -23.90
C CYS A 113 -11.08 -7.42 -23.47
N GLY A 114 -11.49 -7.73 -22.23
CA GLY A 114 -12.04 -9.04 -21.84
C GLY A 114 -11.32 -9.77 -20.70
N LEU A 115 -11.99 -9.92 -19.55
CA LEU A 115 -11.64 -10.91 -18.52
C LEU A 115 -12.02 -12.33 -19.00
N LYS A 116 -11.35 -12.83 -20.03
CA LYS A 116 -11.57 -14.17 -20.60
C LYS A 116 -10.56 -15.16 -20.02
N GLY A 117 -10.70 -15.53 -18.75
CA GLY A 117 -9.80 -16.50 -18.13
C GLY A 117 -10.34 -17.11 -16.84
N LYS A 118 -9.87 -18.32 -16.52
CA LYS A 118 -10.04 -18.93 -15.20
C LYS A 118 -9.38 -18.02 -14.16
N ARG A 119 -10.11 -17.67 -13.10
CA ARG A 119 -9.61 -16.81 -12.02
C ARG A 119 -9.12 -17.70 -10.89
N GLN A 120 -7.95 -17.39 -10.33
CA GLN A 120 -7.41 -18.11 -9.17
C GLN A 120 -7.17 -17.10 -8.06
N LEU A 121 -7.69 -17.40 -6.88
CA LEU A 121 -7.38 -16.64 -5.67
C LEU A 121 -6.19 -17.30 -4.96
N VAL A 122 -5.27 -16.49 -4.44
CA VAL A 122 -4.11 -16.95 -3.68
C VAL A 122 -4.10 -16.26 -2.31
N PHE A 123 -4.14 -17.05 -1.25
CA PHE A 123 -4.05 -16.60 0.15
C PHE A 123 -2.61 -16.68 0.63
N ALA A 124 -2.08 -15.57 1.14
CA ALA A 124 -0.82 -15.51 1.87
C ALA A 124 -1.10 -15.75 3.36
N ASP A 125 -1.13 -17.01 3.79
CA ASP A 125 -1.57 -17.40 5.14
C ASP A 125 -0.70 -16.78 6.24
N ASP A 126 0.59 -16.67 5.99
CA ASP A 126 1.56 -16.07 6.89
C ASP A 126 1.34 -14.57 7.11
N CYS A 127 0.71 -13.85 6.18
CA CYS A 127 0.25 -12.49 6.44
C CYS A 127 -0.95 -12.47 7.40
N PHE A 128 -1.87 -13.43 7.28
CA PHE A 128 -3.02 -13.54 8.18
C PHE A 128 -2.60 -14.00 9.59
N GLU A 129 -1.56 -14.84 9.71
CA GLU A 129 -0.96 -15.24 11.00
C GLU A 129 -0.44 -14.06 11.84
N LEU A 130 -0.18 -12.91 11.22
CA LEU A 130 0.24 -11.69 11.93
C LEU A 130 -0.94 -10.96 12.59
N LEU A 131 -2.18 -11.31 12.24
CA LEU A 131 -3.37 -10.72 12.82
C LEU A 131 -3.62 -11.32 14.21
N LYS A 132 -4.19 -10.51 15.11
CA LYS A 132 -4.70 -11.00 16.41
C LYS A 132 -5.99 -11.82 16.27
N ILE A 133 -6.53 -11.92 15.06
CA ILE A 133 -7.76 -12.64 14.74
C ILE A 133 -7.37 -14.05 14.28
N PRO A 134 -8.06 -15.12 14.75
CA PRO A 134 -7.78 -16.48 14.29
C PRO A 134 -7.85 -16.58 12.76
N ASN A 135 -6.80 -17.15 12.15
CA ASN A 135 -6.69 -17.29 10.68
C ASN A 135 -7.93 -17.91 10.06
N GLN A 136 -8.45 -18.98 10.67
CA GLN A 136 -9.62 -19.68 10.16
C GLN A 136 -10.80 -18.73 9.97
N LYS A 137 -11.03 -17.83 10.94
CA LYS A 137 -12.13 -16.85 10.86
C LYS A 137 -11.94 -15.89 9.69
N THR A 138 -10.71 -15.42 9.45
CA THR A 138 -10.42 -14.49 8.35
C THR A 138 -10.53 -15.19 6.99
N VAL A 139 -9.97 -16.39 6.87
CA VAL A 139 -10.06 -17.23 5.66
C VAL A 139 -11.52 -17.56 5.36
N ASP A 140 -12.30 -17.99 6.36
CA ASP A 140 -13.73 -18.33 6.19
C ASP A 140 -14.55 -17.14 5.66
N VAL A 141 -14.32 -15.93 6.17
CA VAL A 141 -15.03 -14.72 5.71
C VAL A 141 -14.69 -14.45 4.24
N ILE A 142 -13.42 -14.54 3.85
CA ILE A 142 -13.01 -14.28 2.47
C ILE A 142 -13.48 -15.41 1.55
N GLU A 143 -13.37 -16.67 1.97
CA GLU A 143 -13.91 -17.81 1.22
C GLU A 143 -15.40 -17.67 0.97
N ASN A 144 -16.17 -17.30 2.01
CA ASN A 144 -17.61 -17.08 1.87
C ASN A 144 -17.91 -15.94 0.90
N ALA A 145 -17.17 -14.82 0.97
CA ALA A 145 -17.31 -13.73 0.00
C ALA A 145 -16.99 -14.21 -1.43
N VAL A 146 -15.95 -15.02 -1.62
CA VAL A 146 -15.53 -15.54 -2.93
C VAL A 146 -16.53 -16.55 -3.49
N ARG A 147 -17.16 -17.38 -2.63
CA ARG A 147 -18.23 -18.30 -3.03
C ARG A 147 -19.44 -17.58 -3.62
N THR A 148 -19.68 -16.33 -3.25
CA THR A 148 -20.76 -15.51 -3.83
C THR A 148 -20.43 -14.94 -5.20
N LEU A 149 -19.17 -15.02 -5.65
CA LEU A 149 -18.76 -14.52 -6.97
C LEU A 149 -19.20 -15.49 -8.09
N PRO A 150 -19.59 -14.96 -9.27
CA PRO A 150 -20.06 -15.77 -10.39
C PRO A 150 -19.00 -16.75 -10.91
N TYR A 151 -19.46 -17.77 -11.65
CA TYR A 151 -18.66 -18.85 -12.22
C TYR A 151 -17.33 -18.38 -12.85
N GLY A 152 -16.25 -19.10 -12.55
CA GLY A 152 -14.92 -18.86 -13.14
C GLY A 152 -13.76 -18.83 -12.14
N PHE A 153 -14.04 -18.73 -10.84
CA PHE A 153 -13.05 -18.84 -9.78
C PHE A 153 -12.73 -20.31 -9.46
N GLN A 154 -11.44 -20.64 -9.46
CA GLN A 154 -10.93 -21.91 -8.96
C GLN A 154 -10.88 -21.90 -7.43
N PRO A 155 -10.84 -23.08 -6.77
CA PRO A 155 -10.59 -23.14 -5.33
C PRO A 155 -9.35 -22.32 -4.96
N PRO A 156 -9.40 -21.60 -3.84
CA PRO A 156 -8.30 -20.76 -3.44
C PRO A 156 -7.03 -21.57 -3.18
N LYS A 157 -5.89 -21.02 -3.59
CA LYS A 157 -4.57 -21.59 -3.32
C LYS A 157 -4.01 -20.92 -2.06
N HIS A 158 -3.46 -21.71 -1.17
CA HIS A 158 -2.80 -21.25 0.05
C HIS A 158 -1.28 -21.27 -0.13
N ILE A 159 -0.61 -20.20 0.30
CA ILE A 159 0.85 -20.06 0.23
C ILE A 159 1.40 -19.38 1.50
N ASN A 160 2.67 -19.63 1.78
CA ASN A 160 3.49 -18.80 2.67
C ASN A 160 4.26 -17.80 1.79
N ILE A 161 3.83 -16.54 1.74
CA ILE A 161 4.44 -15.54 0.84
C ILE A 161 5.85 -15.16 1.29
N GLY A 162 6.12 -15.14 2.60
CA GLY A 162 7.44 -14.84 3.15
C GLY A 162 8.49 -15.86 2.72
N GLN A 163 8.17 -17.15 2.76
CA GLN A 163 9.04 -18.22 2.25
C GLN A 163 9.25 -18.10 0.74
N TYR A 164 8.18 -17.76 0.00
CA TYR A 164 8.28 -17.51 -1.43
C TYR A 164 9.21 -16.34 -1.74
N ILE A 165 9.10 -15.23 -1.01
CA ILE A 165 9.99 -14.06 -1.11
C ILE A 165 11.43 -14.47 -0.83
N SER A 166 11.71 -15.16 0.29
CA SER A 166 13.08 -15.60 0.63
C SER A 166 13.73 -16.43 -0.48
N SER A 167 12.94 -17.24 -1.18
CA SER A 167 13.41 -18.13 -2.25
C SER A 167 13.59 -17.44 -3.60
N ASN A 168 12.85 -16.35 -3.87
CA ASN A 168 12.77 -15.74 -5.22
C ASN A 168 13.30 -14.30 -5.27
N VAL A 169 13.70 -13.72 -4.15
CA VAL A 169 14.29 -12.37 -4.06
C VAL A 169 15.65 -12.47 -3.36
N PRO A 170 16.69 -13.00 -4.06
CA PRO A 170 17.98 -13.31 -3.45
C PRO A 170 18.68 -12.09 -2.84
N SER A 171 18.54 -10.90 -3.44
CA SER A 171 19.13 -9.66 -2.92
C SER A 171 18.57 -9.24 -1.56
N LEU A 172 17.40 -9.75 -1.16
CA LEU A 172 16.79 -9.43 0.12
C LEU A 172 17.57 -9.99 1.31
N LYS A 173 18.40 -11.03 1.09
CA LYS A 173 19.17 -11.69 2.16
C LYS A 173 20.09 -10.74 2.93
N GLU A 174 20.59 -9.68 2.28
CA GLU A 174 21.43 -8.64 2.92
C GLU A 174 20.68 -7.86 4.01
N PHE A 175 19.34 -7.87 3.97
CA PHE A 175 18.46 -7.12 4.88
C PHE A 175 17.75 -8.02 5.89
N CYS A 176 17.91 -9.34 5.80
CA CYS A 176 17.27 -10.30 6.70
C CYS A 176 18.08 -10.48 7.98
N GLU A 177 17.39 -10.52 9.13
CA GLU A 177 18.01 -10.91 10.40
C GLU A 177 18.30 -12.43 10.40
N PRO A 178 19.41 -12.88 11.03
CA PRO A 178 19.70 -14.31 11.19
C PRO A 178 18.53 -15.02 11.88
N SER A 179 17.95 -16.04 11.24
CA SER A 179 16.73 -16.67 11.73
C SER A 179 16.69 -18.17 11.43
N THR A 180 15.87 -18.91 12.19
CA THR A 180 15.57 -20.32 11.91
C THR A 180 14.65 -20.43 10.69
N LYS A 181 14.65 -21.58 9.98
CA LYS A 181 13.78 -21.81 8.81
C LYS A 181 12.29 -21.47 9.03
N LEU A 182 11.79 -21.61 10.27
CA LEU A 182 10.40 -21.28 10.61
C LEU A 182 10.15 -19.76 10.71
N GLN A 183 11.17 -19.00 11.09
CA GLN A 183 11.11 -17.52 11.21
C GLN A 183 11.55 -16.82 9.92
N GLU A 184 12.12 -17.57 8.98
CA GLU A 184 12.66 -17.06 7.72
C GLU A 184 11.62 -16.27 6.90
N GLY A 185 10.38 -16.76 6.82
CA GLY A 185 9.31 -16.05 6.09
C GLY A 185 8.92 -14.71 6.73
N LYS A 186 8.84 -14.65 8.06
CA LYS A 186 8.55 -13.41 8.79
C LYS A 186 9.71 -12.42 8.69
N SER A 187 10.95 -12.91 8.75
CA SER A 187 12.16 -12.13 8.53
C SER A 187 12.16 -11.52 7.13
N ALA A 188 11.84 -12.30 6.09
CA ALA A 188 11.74 -11.82 4.71
C ALA A 188 10.65 -10.74 4.54
N LEU A 189 9.46 -10.92 5.12
CA LEU A 189 8.40 -9.89 5.08
C LEU A 189 8.85 -8.58 5.76
N LYS A 190 9.49 -8.68 6.93
CA LYS A 190 10.02 -7.51 7.67
C LYS A 190 11.15 -6.82 6.90
N ALA A 191 12.04 -7.59 6.28
CA ALA A 191 13.12 -7.08 5.45
C ALA A 191 12.55 -6.35 4.22
N LEU A 192 11.56 -6.93 3.54
CA LEU A 192 10.93 -6.30 2.38
C LEU A 192 10.25 -4.98 2.75
N CYS A 193 9.51 -4.96 3.87
CA CYS A 193 8.91 -3.74 4.41
C CYS A 193 9.99 -2.68 4.68
N THR A 194 11.08 -3.05 5.34
CA THR A 194 12.22 -2.17 5.61
C THR A 194 12.79 -1.60 4.32
N VAL A 195 13.04 -2.43 3.30
CA VAL A 195 13.57 -1.97 2.01
C VAL A 195 12.64 -0.95 1.35
N MET A 196 11.32 -1.19 1.33
CA MET A 196 10.37 -0.23 0.75
C MET A 196 10.37 1.10 1.51
N LEU A 197 10.45 1.07 2.84
CA LEU A 197 10.54 2.29 3.67
C LEU A 197 11.87 3.03 3.45
N LEU A 198 12.98 2.32 3.23
CA LEU A 198 14.27 2.96 2.93
C LEU A 198 14.26 3.60 1.52
N LEU A 199 13.64 2.96 0.53
CA LEU A 199 13.41 3.57 -0.79
C LEU A 199 12.59 4.85 -0.68
N GLN A 200 11.49 4.80 0.08
CA GLN A 200 10.65 5.97 0.34
C GLN A 200 11.46 7.12 0.95
N ARG A 201 12.28 6.83 1.98
CA ARG A 201 13.13 7.81 2.65
C ARG A 201 14.15 8.45 1.71
N TYR A 202 14.85 7.63 0.93
CA TYR A 202 15.83 8.11 -0.04
C TYR A 202 15.19 9.04 -1.06
N GLU A 203 14.08 8.61 -1.67
CA GLU A 203 13.40 9.41 -2.68
C GLU A 203 12.77 10.67 -2.08
N PHE A 204 12.23 10.59 -0.86
CA PHE A 204 11.74 11.76 -0.16
C PHE A 204 12.85 12.79 0.07
N LYS A 205 14.01 12.34 0.57
CA LYS A 205 15.19 13.20 0.76
C LYS A 205 15.56 13.91 -0.54
N ALA A 206 15.69 13.16 -1.63
CA ALA A 206 16.05 13.70 -2.94
C ALA A 206 15.07 14.78 -3.44
N ASN A 207 13.79 14.72 -3.03
CA ASN A 207 12.78 15.70 -3.43
C ASN A 207 12.67 16.90 -2.48
N HIS A 208 12.94 16.72 -1.18
CA HIS A 208 12.52 17.68 -0.13
C HIS A 208 13.61 18.13 0.82
N GLU A 209 14.83 17.60 0.75
CA GLU A 209 15.93 17.91 1.69
C GLU A 209 16.19 19.42 1.78
N ASP A 210 16.36 20.09 0.64
CA ASP A 210 16.61 21.54 0.59
C ASP A 210 15.51 22.34 1.28
N TRP A 211 14.24 21.97 1.03
CA TRP A 211 13.09 22.63 1.63
C TRP A 211 13.02 22.37 3.13
N VAL A 212 13.21 21.13 3.58
CA VAL A 212 13.20 20.78 5.01
C VAL A 212 14.29 21.55 5.76
N ASN A 213 15.51 21.60 5.20
CA ASN A 213 16.65 22.28 5.81
C ASN A 213 16.49 23.81 5.85
N THR A 214 15.87 24.38 4.82
CA THR A 214 15.66 25.83 4.70
C THR A 214 14.49 26.30 5.57
N VAL A 215 13.34 25.64 5.46
CA VAL A 215 12.08 26.08 6.08
C VAL A 215 11.97 25.61 7.53
N LYS A 216 12.59 24.48 7.88
CA LYS A 216 12.49 23.85 9.22
C LYS A 216 11.03 23.76 9.68
N PRO A 217 10.19 23.03 8.91
CA PRO A 217 8.75 23.00 9.15
C PRO A 217 8.44 22.49 10.56
N LYS A 218 7.48 23.13 11.21
CA LYS A 218 6.90 22.61 12.46
C LYS A 218 6.01 21.43 12.11
N LEU A 219 6.41 20.22 12.48
CA LEU A 219 5.68 18.98 12.19
C LEU A 219 5.21 18.32 13.50
N GLY A 220 4.16 17.49 13.43
CA GLY A 220 3.80 16.58 14.52
C GLY A 220 4.96 15.65 14.90
N LEU A 221 5.00 15.18 16.16
CA LEU A 221 6.16 14.45 16.71
C LEU A 221 6.54 13.20 15.89
N GLU A 222 5.57 12.37 15.53
CA GLU A 222 5.82 11.16 14.74
C GLU A 222 6.29 11.47 13.32
N VAL A 223 5.63 12.44 12.66
CA VAL A 223 5.99 12.88 11.31
C VAL A 223 7.38 13.48 11.30
N SER A 224 7.69 14.37 12.25
CA SER A 224 9.00 14.98 12.41
C SER A 224 10.10 13.93 12.52
N THR A 225 9.86 12.88 13.32
CA THR A 225 10.80 11.75 13.46
C THR A 225 11.05 11.05 12.12
N ARG A 226 10.00 10.77 11.34
CA ARG A 226 10.12 10.10 10.03
C ARG A 226 10.79 10.97 8.98
N VAL A 227 10.47 12.27 8.94
CA VAL A 227 11.10 13.25 8.05
C VAL A 227 12.59 13.39 8.37
N LEU A 228 12.96 13.49 9.66
CA LEU A 228 14.37 13.54 10.06
C LEU A 228 15.11 12.25 9.70
N GLN A 229 14.48 11.08 9.85
CA GLN A 229 15.06 9.81 9.39
C GLN A 229 15.24 9.75 7.88
N ALA A 230 14.35 10.38 7.10
CA ALA A 230 14.47 10.48 5.65
C ALA A 230 15.62 11.41 5.24
N VAL A 231 15.64 12.64 5.78
CA VAL A 231 16.64 13.65 5.42
C VAL A 231 18.05 13.23 5.86
N ASN A 232 18.19 12.56 7.00
CA ASN A 232 19.49 12.05 7.48
C ASN A 232 19.89 10.69 6.88
N PHE A 233 19.13 10.15 5.90
CA PHE A 233 19.45 8.88 5.26
C PHE A 233 20.76 8.96 4.46
N THR A 234 21.59 7.91 4.52
CA THR A 234 22.87 7.81 3.80
C THR A 234 22.75 6.93 2.55
N ASP A 235 23.45 7.32 1.47
CA ASP A 235 23.21 6.78 0.13
C ASP A 235 23.89 5.43 -0.15
N ASP A 236 24.59 4.85 0.83
CA ASP A 236 25.57 3.78 0.62
C ASP A 236 24.98 2.48 0.01
N ASN A 237 23.66 2.26 0.14
CA ASN A 237 23.00 1.02 -0.28
C ASN A 237 21.87 1.19 -1.30
N ILE A 238 21.71 2.36 -1.94
CA ILE A 238 20.54 2.63 -2.79
C ILE A 238 20.39 1.66 -3.97
N LYS A 239 21.50 1.25 -4.59
CA LYS A 239 21.48 0.29 -5.70
C LYS A 239 20.89 -1.05 -5.27
N SER A 240 21.27 -1.55 -4.09
CA SER A 240 20.73 -2.80 -3.53
C SER A 240 19.23 -2.71 -3.28
N LEU A 241 18.73 -1.56 -2.80
CA LEU A 241 17.29 -1.37 -2.56
C LEU A 241 16.46 -1.49 -3.86
N TYR A 242 16.93 -0.88 -4.96
CA TYR A 242 16.26 -0.97 -6.26
C TYR A 242 16.34 -2.38 -6.88
N ILE A 243 17.44 -3.11 -6.64
CA ILE A 243 17.57 -4.52 -7.07
C ILE A 243 16.51 -5.36 -6.36
N VAL A 244 16.38 -5.26 -5.04
CA VAL A 244 15.34 -5.96 -4.26
C VAL A 244 13.94 -5.66 -4.81
N ARG A 245 13.62 -4.37 -5.05
CA ARG A 245 12.33 -3.98 -5.63
C ARG A 245 12.08 -4.62 -6.99
N THR A 246 13.10 -4.68 -7.84
CA THR A 246 13.01 -5.25 -9.20
C THR A 246 12.79 -6.76 -9.15
N GLU A 247 13.60 -7.46 -8.35
CA GLU A 247 13.46 -8.91 -8.12
C GLU A 247 12.11 -9.26 -7.51
N TRP A 248 11.64 -8.50 -6.52
CA TRP A 248 10.32 -8.69 -5.94
C TRP A 248 9.19 -8.56 -6.97
N ARG A 249 9.25 -7.53 -7.83
CA ARG A 249 8.26 -7.37 -8.92
C ARG A 249 8.28 -8.56 -9.88
N ALA A 250 9.46 -9.06 -10.25
CA ALA A 250 9.60 -10.23 -11.11
C ALA A 250 9.05 -11.50 -10.44
N ALA A 251 9.36 -11.72 -9.15
CA ALA A 251 8.85 -12.83 -8.37
C ALA A 251 7.31 -12.79 -8.27
N LEU A 252 6.72 -11.63 -7.98
CA LEU A 252 5.26 -11.48 -7.91
C LEU A 252 4.58 -11.72 -9.26
N LYS A 253 5.20 -11.26 -10.37
CA LYS A 253 4.71 -11.54 -11.73
C LYS A 253 4.68 -13.04 -12.03
N ASN A 254 5.75 -13.76 -11.66
CA ASN A 254 5.85 -15.20 -11.82
C ASN A 254 4.83 -15.96 -10.94
N LEU A 255 4.66 -15.54 -9.69
CA LEU A 255 3.70 -16.12 -8.76
C LEU A 255 2.26 -16.02 -9.30
N LEU A 256 1.89 -14.85 -9.81
CA LEU A 256 0.56 -14.57 -10.31
C LEU A 256 0.34 -15.02 -11.75
N LYS A 257 1.38 -15.55 -12.42
CA LYS A 257 1.36 -15.98 -13.83
C LYS A 257 0.70 -14.95 -14.75
N ILE A 258 0.97 -13.66 -14.50
CA ILE A 258 0.41 -12.57 -15.31
C ILE A 258 0.99 -12.73 -16.71
N LEU A 259 0.16 -13.24 -17.64
CA LEU A 259 0.49 -13.28 -19.06
C LEU A 259 0.69 -11.83 -19.52
N GLU A 260 1.80 -11.57 -20.20
CA GLU A 260 1.97 -10.32 -20.93
C GLU A 260 0.86 -10.28 -21.99
N PHE A 261 0.03 -9.23 -21.92
CA PHE A 261 -0.94 -8.89 -22.95
C PHE A 261 -0.27 -8.01 -24.00
#